data_AF-Q63M93-F1
#
_entry.id   AF-Q63M93-F1
#
_cell.length_a   1.000
_cell.length_b   1.000
_cell.length_c   1.000
_cell.angle_alpha   90.00
_cell.angle_beta   90.00
_cell.angle_gamma   90.00
#
_symmetry.space_group_name_H-M   'P 1'
#
loop_
_entity.id
_entity.type
_entity.pdbx_description
1 polymer ?
#
loop_
_entity_poly.entity_id
_entity_poly.type
_entity_poly.pdbx_seq_one_letter_code
_entity_poly.pdbx_strand_id
1 'polypeptide(L)'
;MTQKFVGTHVVGPREKLPSGKPWINAPLTVKVPFPAAFNAIPIVVASALQDPKHTSTYPDTFAVTVISVTKTDFTVNICRADYVRDNYTTSGWGQNLHLSYIAETPA
;
A
#
# COMPACT_ATOMS: atom_id res chain seq x y z
N MET A 1 13.73 7.09 24.74
CA MET A 1 12.25 7.08 24.75
C MET A 1 11.78 6.46 23.46
N THR A 2 10.97 5.41 23.54
CA THR A 2 10.37 4.75 22.39
C THR A 2 9.36 5.69 21.74
N GLN A 3 9.49 5.94 20.43
CA GLN A 3 8.51 6.69 19.64
C GLN A 3 7.67 5.72 18.82
N LYS A 4 6.36 5.98 18.72
CA LYS A 4 5.41 5.14 17.99
C LYS A 4 4.40 5.98 17.24
N PHE A 5 4.12 5.61 15.99
CA PHE A 5 2.97 6.08 15.22
C PHE A 5 2.11 4.90 14.78
N VAL A 6 0.80 5.09 14.87
CA VAL A 6 -0.21 4.21 14.28
C VAL A 6 -1.06 5.08 13.39
N GLY A 7 -1.17 4.73 12.11
CA GLY A 7 -1.80 5.62 11.14
C GLY A 7 -2.32 4.91 9.91
N THR A 8 -3.05 5.69 9.12
CA THR A 8 -3.52 5.30 7.79
C THR A 8 -3.03 6.30 6.74
N HIS A 9 -2.83 5.83 5.51
CA HIS A 9 -2.47 6.65 4.37
C HIS A 9 -3.37 6.32 3.18
N VAL A 10 -3.87 7.33 2.48
CA VAL A 10 -4.65 7.13 1.25
C VAL A 10 -3.66 6.85 0.12
N VAL A 11 -3.74 5.67 -0.48
CA VAL A 11 -2.97 5.33 -1.68
C VAL A 11 -3.71 5.85 -2.93
N GLY A 12 -5.04 5.74 -2.93
CA GLY A 12 -5.88 6.17 -4.04
C GLY A 12 -6.16 5.04 -5.04
N PRO A 13 -6.77 5.37 -6.18
CA PRO A 13 -7.15 4.39 -7.17
C PRO A 13 -5.95 3.96 -8.01
N ARG A 14 -6.02 2.75 -8.56
CA ARG A 14 -5.15 2.32 -9.66
C ARG A 14 -5.99 2.16 -10.91
N GLU A 15 -5.64 2.93 -11.94
CA GLU A 15 -6.38 2.96 -13.20
C GLU A 15 -6.37 1.60 -13.91
N LYS A 16 -7.44 1.41 -14.69
CA LYS A 16 -7.55 0.32 -15.63
C LYS A 16 -6.76 0.65 -16.89
N LEU A 17 -5.83 -0.23 -17.24
CA LEU A 17 -5.02 -0.17 -18.44
C LEU A 17 -5.96 -0.30 -19.64
N PRO A 18 -5.66 0.40 -20.75
CA PRO A 18 -6.41 0.27 -21.99
C PRO A 18 -6.46 -1.18 -22.47
N SER A 19 -7.57 -1.56 -23.10
CA SER A 19 -7.74 -2.88 -23.73
C SER A 19 -6.62 -3.16 -24.74
N GLY A 20 -6.07 -4.38 -24.73
CA GLY A 20 -5.11 -4.86 -25.73
C GLY A 20 -3.63 -4.63 -25.41
N LYS A 21 -3.28 -4.05 -24.25
CA LYS A 21 -1.92 -4.08 -23.73
C LYS A 21 -1.68 -5.38 -22.95
N PRO A 22 -0.53 -6.07 -23.11
CA PRO A 22 -0.18 -7.19 -22.26
C PRO A 22 -0.17 -6.72 -20.80
N TRP A 23 -0.94 -7.39 -19.96
CA TRP A 23 -1.03 -7.02 -18.56
C TRP A 23 0.23 -7.49 -17.83
N ILE A 24 0.92 -6.56 -17.18
CA ILE A 24 2.00 -6.84 -16.24
C ILE A 24 1.51 -6.41 -14.86
N ASN A 25 1.50 -7.34 -13.90
CA ASN A 25 1.16 -7.04 -12.51
C ASN A 25 2.31 -6.33 -11.77
N ALA A 26 2.73 -5.18 -12.30
CA ALA A 26 3.80 -4.42 -11.68
C ALA A 26 3.33 -3.88 -10.32
N PRO A 27 4.14 -3.92 -9.26
CA PRO A 27 3.78 -3.30 -8.00
C PRO A 27 3.62 -1.78 -8.18
N LEU A 28 2.69 -1.17 -7.43
CA LEU A 28 2.65 0.28 -7.23
C LEU A 28 3.59 0.64 -6.08
N THR A 29 4.54 1.53 -6.32
CA THR A 29 5.42 2.05 -5.29
C THR A 29 4.82 3.30 -4.67
N VAL A 30 4.68 3.31 -3.34
CA VAL A 30 4.06 4.41 -2.57
C VAL A 30 5.01 4.84 -1.46
N LYS A 31 5.28 6.14 -1.39
CA LYS A 31 6.03 6.76 -0.30
C LYS A 31 5.07 7.37 0.72
N VAL A 32 5.19 6.97 1.98
CA VAL A 32 4.30 7.39 3.06
C VAL A 32 5.10 8.23 4.06
N PRO A 33 4.80 9.53 4.21
CA PRO A 33 5.44 10.37 5.22
C PRO A 33 4.91 10.04 6.62
N PHE A 34 5.78 10.10 7.63
CA PHE A 34 5.37 10.10 9.02
C PHE A 34 4.86 11.50 9.44
N PRO A 35 3.96 11.60 10.44
CA PRO A 35 3.48 12.89 10.94
C PRO A 35 4.58 13.79 11.51
N ALA A 36 5.65 13.19 12.00
CA ALA A 36 6.87 13.87 12.45
C ALA A 36 8.09 12.96 12.25
N ALA A 37 9.29 13.53 12.24
CA ALA A 37 10.52 12.76 12.15
C ALA A 37 10.76 11.96 13.44
N PHE A 38 11.16 10.70 13.30
CA PHE A 38 11.68 9.89 14.40
C PHE A 38 13.12 10.29 14.76
N ASN A 39 13.50 10.03 16.00
CA ASN A 39 14.85 10.23 16.51
C ASN A 39 15.82 9.13 16.03
N ALA A 40 15.28 7.95 15.68
CA ALA A 40 15.99 6.81 15.10
C ALA A 40 15.14 6.19 13.98
N ILE A 41 15.73 5.36 13.11
CA ILE A 41 14.96 4.69 12.05
C ILE A 41 14.00 3.68 12.72
N PRO A 42 12.67 3.79 12.51
CA PRO A 42 11.70 2.88 13.10
C PRO A 42 11.64 1.53 12.37
N ILE A 43 11.06 0.53 13.02
CA ILE A 43 10.52 -0.68 12.37
C ILE A 43 9.11 -0.35 11.90
N VAL A 44 8.75 -0.79 10.69
CA VAL A 44 7.43 -0.53 10.08
C VAL A 44 6.75 -1.84 9.70
N VAL A 45 5.48 -1.98 10.10
CA VAL A 45 4.55 -3.00 9.60
C VAL A 45 3.42 -2.27 8.90
N ALA A 46 3.09 -2.68 7.67
CA ALA A 46 2.06 -2.06 6.87
C ALA A 46 1.16 -3.10 6.20
N SER A 47 -0.13 -2.80 6.08
CA SER A 47 -1.13 -3.64 5.42
C SER A 47 -2.07 -2.80 4.57
N ALA A 48 -2.49 -3.33 3.43
CA ALA A 48 -3.52 -2.71 2.61
C ALA A 48 -4.88 -2.75 3.35
N LEU A 49 -5.68 -1.73 3.15
CA LEU A 49 -7.06 -1.61 3.62
C LEU A 49 -7.96 -1.18 2.46
N GLN A 50 -9.18 -1.70 2.44
CA GLN A 50 -10.18 -1.24 1.48
C GLN A 50 -10.55 0.23 1.69
N ASP A 51 -11.16 0.84 0.67
CA ASP A 51 -11.72 2.20 0.78
C ASP A 51 -12.76 2.23 1.94
N PRO A 52 -12.53 3.03 3.01
CA PRO A 52 -13.44 3.10 4.14
C PRO A 52 -14.79 3.74 3.79
N LYS A 53 -14.91 4.40 2.63
CA LYS A 53 -16.18 4.96 2.13
C LYS A 53 -17.02 3.94 1.38
N HIS A 54 -16.46 2.76 1.08
CA HIS A 54 -17.21 1.72 0.40
C HIS A 54 -17.91 0.82 1.41
N THR A 55 -19.23 0.66 1.27
CA THR A 55 -20.05 -0.07 2.25
C THR A 55 -19.97 -1.58 2.09
N SER A 56 -19.77 -2.09 0.87
CA SER A 56 -19.55 -3.52 0.63
C SER A 56 -18.07 -3.87 0.60
N THR A 57 -17.75 -5.12 0.96
CA THR A 57 -16.38 -5.63 0.93
C THR A 57 -15.90 -5.89 -0.49
N TYR A 58 -14.70 -5.42 -0.82
CA TYR A 58 -14.00 -5.88 -2.02
C TYR A 58 -13.42 -7.28 -1.78
N PRO A 59 -13.48 -8.19 -2.77
CA PRO A 59 -12.84 -9.51 -2.67
C PRO A 59 -11.32 -9.47 -2.90
N ASP A 60 -10.74 -8.28 -3.05
CA ASP A 60 -9.35 -8.06 -3.43
C ASP A 60 -8.34 -8.60 -2.40
N THR A 61 -7.24 -9.17 -2.88
CA THR A 61 -6.09 -9.56 -2.05
C THR A 61 -4.85 -8.79 -2.48
N PHE A 62 -4.14 -8.20 -1.53
CA PHE A 62 -2.93 -7.41 -1.80
C PHE A 62 -1.71 -8.00 -1.10
N ALA A 63 -0.59 -8.06 -1.83
CA ALA A 63 0.73 -8.21 -1.28
C ALA A 63 1.34 -6.83 -1.05
N VAL A 64 1.83 -6.58 0.17
CA VAL A 64 2.49 -5.33 0.57
C VAL A 64 3.90 -5.66 1.07
N THR A 65 4.89 -4.89 0.63
CA THR A 65 6.27 -5.03 1.10
C THR A 65 6.83 -3.65 1.39
N VAL A 66 7.29 -3.43 2.63
CA VAL A 66 8.10 -2.25 2.97
C VAL A 66 9.48 -2.43 2.36
N ILE A 67 9.88 -1.52 1.46
CA ILE A 67 11.13 -1.61 0.70
C ILE A 67 12.19 -0.60 1.16
N SER A 68 11.81 0.41 1.93
CA SER A 68 12.71 1.40 2.51
C SER A 68 12.07 2.06 3.72
N VAL A 69 12.88 2.38 4.73
CA VAL A 69 12.45 3.14 5.91
C VAL A 69 13.51 4.17 6.25
N THR A 70 13.08 5.40 6.48
CA THR A 70 13.90 6.52 6.95
C THR A 70 13.32 7.07 8.25
N LYS A 71 13.90 8.15 8.77
CA LYS A 71 13.34 8.84 9.94
C LYS A 71 12.05 9.62 9.63
N THR A 72 11.81 9.95 8.37
CA THR A 72 10.72 10.85 7.95
C THR A 72 9.62 10.14 7.17
N ASP A 73 9.90 8.96 6.65
CA ASP A 73 8.99 8.23 5.76
C ASP A 73 9.36 6.75 5.66
N PHE A 74 8.47 5.99 5.02
CA PHE A 74 8.74 4.66 4.51
C PHE A 74 8.17 4.50 3.10
N THR A 75 8.69 3.54 2.34
CA THR A 75 8.21 3.23 1.00
C THR A 75 7.73 1.78 0.95
N VAL A 76 6.58 1.55 0.32
CA VAL A 76 6.01 0.22 0.08
C VAL A 76 5.84 -0.07 -1.40
N ASN A 77 5.98 -1.35 -1.76
CA ASN A 77 5.44 -1.90 -2.99
C ASN A 77 4.11 -2.59 -2.69
N ILE A 78 3.10 -2.33 -3.52
CA ILE A 78 1.75 -2.88 -3.39
C ILE A 78 1.37 -3.58 -4.70
N CYS A 79 1.00 -4.85 -4.61
CA CYS A 79 0.58 -5.67 -5.75
C CYS A 79 -0.75 -6.36 -5.44
N ARG A 80 -1.68 -6.40 -6.39
CA ARG A 80 -2.93 -7.16 -6.24
C ARG A 80 -2.69 -8.60 -6.66
N ALA A 81 -2.92 -9.57 -5.77
CA ALA A 81 -2.48 -10.95 -5.93
C ALA A 81 -3.57 -11.91 -6.44
N ASP A 82 -4.84 -11.59 -6.24
CA ASP A 82 -5.98 -12.48 -6.55
C ASP A 82 -6.44 -12.41 -8.01
N TYR A 83 -5.86 -11.53 -8.84
CA TYR A 83 -6.29 -11.27 -10.21
C TYR A 83 -5.21 -11.54 -11.28
N VAL A 84 -4.27 -12.44 -11.01
CA VAL A 84 -3.23 -12.86 -11.98
C VAL A 84 -3.74 -14.04 -12.83
N ARG A 85 -4.17 -13.80 -14.07
CA ARG A 85 -4.48 -14.86 -15.06
C ARG A 85 -4.00 -14.47 -16.46
N ASP A 86 -3.59 -15.47 -17.25
CA ASP A 86 -2.87 -15.33 -18.53
C ASP A 86 -3.59 -14.49 -19.61
N ASN A 87 -4.92 -14.35 -19.55
CA ASN A 87 -5.73 -13.68 -20.58
C ASN A 87 -6.49 -12.44 -20.07
N TYR A 88 -6.03 -11.82 -18.98
CA TYR A 88 -6.79 -10.73 -18.36
C TYR A 88 -6.47 -9.35 -18.96
N THR A 89 -7.52 -8.62 -19.35
CA THR A 89 -7.44 -7.33 -20.08
C THR A 89 -7.84 -6.12 -19.22
N THR A 90 -8.13 -6.30 -17.93
CA THR A 90 -8.62 -5.23 -17.07
C THR A 90 -7.70 -5.05 -15.85
N SER A 91 -6.77 -4.11 -15.88
CA SER A 91 -6.05 -3.76 -14.66
C SER A 91 -6.88 -2.85 -13.76
N GLY A 92 -6.42 -2.61 -12.54
CA GLY A 92 -7.00 -1.64 -11.63
C GLY A 92 -7.62 -2.27 -10.39
N TRP A 93 -7.91 -1.42 -9.41
CA TRP A 93 -8.41 -1.86 -8.11
C TRP A 93 -9.91 -1.69 -7.96
N GLY A 94 -10.53 -0.79 -8.74
CA GLY A 94 -11.96 -0.48 -8.60
C GLY A 94 -12.31 0.23 -7.29
N GLN A 95 -11.31 0.52 -6.45
CA GLN A 95 -11.43 1.18 -5.15
C GLN A 95 -10.30 2.19 -4.95
N ASN A 96 -10.49 3.14 -4.04
CA ASN A 96 -9.40 3.97 -3.52
C ASN A 96 -8.73 3.20 -2.40
N LEU A 97 -7.56 2.61 -2.65
CA LEU A 97 -6.89 1.78 -1.66
C LEU A 97 -6.34 2.65 -0.52
N HIS A 98 -6.39 2.12 0.69
CA HIS A 98 -5.75 2.69 1.86
C HIS A 98 -4.63 1.78 2.35
N LEU A 99 -3.71 2.33 3.14
CA LEU A 99 -2.68 1.60 3.85
C LEU A 99 -2.85 1.87 5.33
N SER A 100 -2.85 0.84 6.17
CA SER A 100 -2.62 0.96 7.61
C SER A 100 -1.18 0.66 7.93
N TYR A 101 -0.62 1.33 8.94
CA TYR A 101 0.73 1.05 9.40
C TYR A 101 0.91 1.27 10.89
N ILE A 102 1.90 0.56 11.43
CA ILE A 102 2.50 0.79 12.74
C ILE A 102 3.99 1.05 12.50
N ALA A 103 4.52 2.12 13.06
CA ALA A 103 5.93 2.46 13.03
C ALA A 103 6.45 2.73 14.44
N GLU A 104 7.51 2.05 14.86
CA GLU A 104 8.03 2.13 16.23
C GLU A 104 9.55 2.07 16.25
N THR A 105 10.21 2.92 17.03
CA THR A 105 11.66 2.82 17.23
C THR A 105 11.99 1.56 18.04
N PRO A 106 13.04 0.80 17.68
CA PRO A 106 13.51 -0.31 18.51
C PRO A 106 13.78 0.13 19.96
N ALA A 107 13.51 -0.77 20.91
CA ALA A 107 13.74 -0.56 22.34
C ALA A 107 15.23 -0.38 22.68
#